data_AF-A0A265UPM1-F1
#
_entry.id   AF-A0A265UPM1-F1
#
_cell.length_a   1.000
_cell.length_b   1.000
_cell.length_c   1.000
_cell.angle_alpha   90.00
_cell.angle_beta   90.00
_cell.angle_gamma   90.00
#
_symmetry.space_group_name_H-M   'P 1'
#
loop_
_entity.id
_entity.type
_entity.pdbx_description
1 polymer ?
#
loop_
_entity_poly.entity_id
_entity_poly.type
_entity_poly.pdbx_seq_one_letter_code
_entity_poly.pdbx_strand_id
1 'polypeptide(L)'
;MRNRNYRLLNQAAVAIVLFIAVAGCERDLSDEATFATFPTQPDIFTDNPIGLTDEFFISFDPAIGANTEAFDTDNSEAYEGSSSIRIDVPATNDPNGGFVGGIFLDRGEGRNLTGYDALTFWAKGSTTATITGVGFGSDFVEDKYTTVRSNIQLSTNWRKYIVPIPDASKLTQERGMFIFSADPGSTNGAGFVFWMDEIRFENLGTIAQLRPSIFGGEDLVEQGFTGSVRQVTGLGAKFNTATGGDVTVAPSPRYFDFSSSDTSVAFVNESGLIEIIGEGTTTITAQLNGVLAEGSLEITSAGAFESAPTPTRPESSVISVFSDAYSNIPVDYYNGFFTPDGQTTQGGATPVGPNESVISYTDLNFVGIGFFNNVPSVNATAMTHLHVDINVQEAINPGDFLRLQLLNSVGNNESSGVFTINGTELESQEWVGFDIPLSDFAGLADRSQLGLLFFISDTTISNIFVDNIYFYQE
;
A
#
# COMPACT_ATOMS: atom_id res chain seq x y z
N MET A 1 52.04 69.80 21.09
CA MET A 1 52.11 69.11 19.78
C MET A 1 52.26 67.58 19.87
N ARG A 2 52.77 67.00 20.97
CA ARG A 2 53.05 65.56 21.07
C ARG A 2 51.81 64.64 21.17
N ASN A 3 50.70 65.08 21.80
CA ASN A 3 49.48 64.26 21.98
C ASN A 3 48.54 64.18 20.77
N ARG A 4 48.69 65.04 19.76
CA ARG A 4 47.85 65.03 18.55
C ARG A 4 48.33 63.98 17.54
N ASN A 5 49.63 63.69 17.52
CA ASN A 5 50.23 62.71 16.61
C ASN A 5 49.91 61.25 17.01
N TYR A 6 49.81 60.93 18.31
CA TYR A 6 49.42 59.58 18.75
C TYR A 6 47.95 59.25 18.49
N ARG A 7 47.05 60.24 18.53
CA ARG A 7 45.62 60.06 18.18
C ARG A 7 45.42 59.84 16.68
N LEU A 8 46.18 60.56 15.84
CA LEU A 8 46.17 60.36 14.38
C LEU A 8 46.78 59.01 13.98
N LEU A 9 47.84 58.56 14.66
CA LEU A 9 48.44 57.25 14.41
C LEU A 9 47.49 56.08 14.79
N ASN A 10 46.80 56.19 15.92
CA ASN A 10 45.82 55.18 16.35
C ASN A 10 44.55 55.19 15.47
N GLN A 11 44.09 56.36 15.03
CA GLN A 11 42.96 56.44 14.10
C GLN A 11 43.31 55.90 12.70
N ALA A 12 44.54 56.13 12.23
CA ALA A 12 45.03 55.54 10.98
C ALA A 12 45.22 54.02 11.11
N ALA A 13 45.74 53.52 12.24
CA ALA A 13 45.89 52.09 12.48
C ALA A 13 44.53 51.37 12.57
N VAL A 14 43.54 51.96 13.23
CA VAL A 14 42.17 51.41 13.30
C VAL A 14 41.49 51.47 11.93
N ALA A 15 41.68 52.55 11.17
CA ALA A 15 41.15 52.64 9.80
C ALA A 15 41.80 51.64 8.84
N ILE A 16 43.11 51.36 8.97
CA ILE A 16 43.83 50.36 8.17
C ILE A 16 43.41 48.93 8.55
N VAL A 17 43.22 48.63 9.84
CA VAL A 17 42.71 47.33 10.28
C VAL A 17 41.26 47.12 9.85
N LEU A 18 40.44 48.17 9.87
CA LEU A 18 39.07 48.11 9.35
C LEU A 18 39.06 47.92 7.83
N PHE A 19 39.95 48.60 7.07
CA PHE A 19 40.08 48.42 5.63
C PHE A 19 40.58 47.03 5.23
N ILE A 20 41.47 46.41 6.03
CA ILE A 20 41.93 45.03 5.81
C ILE A 20 40.83 44.01 6.15
N ALA A 21 39.92 44.34 7.07
CA ALA A 21 38.77 43.48 7.40
C ALA A 21 37.65 43.51 6.35
N VAL A 22 37.45 44.64 5.63
CA VAL A 22 36.47 44.71 4.52
C VAL A 22 37.08 44.34 3.15
N ALA A 23 38.41 44.38 3.02
CA ALA A 23 39.13 43.87 1.84
C ALA A 23 39.59 42.40 2.02
N GLY A 24 39.18 41.76 3.12
CA GLY A 24 39.35 40.33 3.34
C GLY A 24 38.42 39.58 2.41
N CYS A 25 38.91 39.33 1.19
CA CYS A 25 38.39 38.41 0.18
C CYS A 25 36.95 37.91 0.43
N GLU A 26 35.94 38.63 -0.06
CA GLU A 26 34.86 37.90 -0.72
C GLU A 26 35.52 37.18 -1.90
N ARG A 27 35.95 35.94 -1.65
CA ARG A 27 36.20 35.02 -2.77
C ARG A 27 34.83 34.74 -3.34
N ASP A 28 34.48 35.41 -4.43
CA ASP A 28 33.55 34.82 -5.37
C ASP A 28 34.00 33.37 -5.59
N LEU A 29 33.05 32.43 -5.48
CA LEU A 29 33.27 31.07 -5.92
C LEU A 29 33.74 31.19 -7.37
N SER A 30 35.00 30.87 -7.64
CA SER A 30 35.51 30.84 -9.02
C SER A 30 34.60 29.94 -9.84
N ASP A 31 34.44 30.21 -11.13
CA ASP A 31 33.71 29.34 -12.07
C ASP A 31 34.24 27.88 -12.10
N GLU A 32 35.37 27.61 -11.44
CA GLU A 32 35.95 26.30 -11.12
C GLU A 32 35.42 25.62 -9.83
N ALA A 33 34.44 26.20 -9.12
CA ALA A 33 33.84 25.56 -7.95
C ALA A 33 33.00 24.36 -8.39
N THR A 34 33.64 23.19 -8.51
CA THR A 34 32.94 21.93 -8.75
C THR A 34 32.19 21.54 -7.48
N PHE A 35 30.86 21.43 -7.56
CA PHE A 35 30.06 20.85 -6.49
C PHE A 35 30.60 19.46 -6.13
N ALA A 36 30.69 19.15 -4.84
CA ALA A 36 31.00 17.79 -4.42
C ALA A 36 29.92 16.84 -4.97
N THR A 37 30.33 15.84 -5.74
CA THR A 37 29.44 14.82 -6.29
C THR A 37 29.57 13.54 -5.48
N PHE A 38 28.46 12.82 -5.28
CA PHE A 38 28.50 11.50 -4.66
C PHE A 38 29.30 10.51 -5.52
N PRO A 39 29.94 9.49 -4.90
CA PRO A 39 30.69 8.46 -5.63
C PRO A 39 29.83 7.76 -6.69
N THR A 40 30.42 7.49 -7.84
CA THR A 40 29.78 6.72 -8.94
C THR A 40 30.28 5.28 -8.94
N GLN A 41 30.46 4.66 -7.78
CA GLN A 41 31.01 3.29 -7.68
C GLN A 41 29.94 2.26 -8.09
N PRO A 42 30.10 1.53 -9.22
CA PRO A 42 29.08 0.61 -9.71
C PRO A 42 29.03 -0.69 -8.91
N ASP A 43 30.19 -1.18 -8.49
CA ASP A 43 30.32 -2.52 -7.92
C ASP A 43 29.81 -2.53 -6.47
N ILE A 44 29.04 -3.56 -6.13
CA ILE A 44 28.44 -3.77 -4.81
C ILE A 44 29.14 -4.95 -4.14
N PHE A 45 29.25 -6.07 -4.84
CA PHE A 45 29.96 -7.27 -4.42
C PHE A 45 30.60 -7.95 -5.63
N THR A 46 31.91 -8.18 -5.59
CA THR A 46 32.63 -9.03 -6.55
C THR A 46 33.25 -10.21 -5.80
N ASP A 47 34.37 -10.00 -5.11
CA ASP A 47 34.93 -10.97 -4.14
C ASP A 47 34.66 -10.56 -2.69
N ASN A 48 34.41 -9.27 -2.47
CA ASN A 48 34.15 -8.66 -1.19
C ASN A 48 33.16 -7.51 -1.38
N PRO A 49 32.49 -7.04 -0.31
CA PRO A 49 31.68 -5.83 -0.37
C PRO A 49 32.53 -4.62 -0.78
N ILE A 50 32.08 -3.84 -1.77
CA ILE A 50 32.83 -2.68 -2.30
C ILE A 50 32.19 -1.38 -1.86
N GLY A 51 32.95 -0.57 -1.12
CA GLY A 51 32.46 0.71 -0.60
C GLY A 51 31.32 0.54 0.42
N LEU A 52 31.20 -0.64 1.01
CA LEU A 52 30.22 -0.96 2.05
C LEU A 52 30.98 -1.25 3.36
N THR A 53 30.34 -1.00 4.49
CA THR A 53 30.92 -1.29 5.82
C THR A 53 30.83 -2.78 6.17
N ASP A 54 31.53 -3.23 7.22
CA ASP A 54 31.58 -4.64 7.67
C ASP A 54 30.21 -5.31 7.91
N GLU A 55 29.14 -4.53 8.13
CA GLU A 55 27.76 -5.01 8.28
C GLU A 55 26.86 -4.49 7.14
N PHE A 56 27.27 -4.72 5.90
CA PHE A 56 26.54 -4.23 4.72
C PHE A 56 25.17 -4.89 4.51
N PHE A 57 25.02 -6.15 4.93
CA PHE A 57 23.75 -6.87 4.89
C PHE A 57 22.88 -6.54 6.11
N ILE A 58 21.61 -6.24 5.85
CA ILE A 58 20.58 -6.03 6.87
C ILE A 58 19.41 -6.95 6.51
N SER A 59 19.17 -7.96 7.34
CA SER A 59 18.03 -8.88 7.16
C SER A 59 16.70 -8.15 7.34
N PHE A 60 15.65 -8.66 6.70
CA PHE A 60 14.28 -8.37 7.10
C PHE A 60 14.02 -8.80 8.55
N ASP A 61 12.99 -8.21 9.16
CA ASP A 61 12.63 -8.43 10.56
C ASP A 61 12.29 -9.91 10.83
N PRO A 62 12.95 -10.60 11.77
CA PRO A 62 12.59 -11.96 12.14
C PRO A 62 11.15 -12.07 12.67
N ALA A 63 10.56 -10.98 13.19
CA ALA A 63 9.17 -10.97 13.66
C ALA A 63 8.15 -11.21 12.55
N ILE A 64 8.50 -10.92 11.28
CA ILE A 64 7.65 -11.25 10.12
C ILE A 64 7.96 -12.64 9.54
N GLY A 65 8.86 -13.41 10.16
CA GLY A 65 9.20 -14.78 9.78
C GLY A 65 10.44 -14.94 8.90
N ALA A 66 11.27 -13.90 8.78
CA ALA A 66 12.54 -13.95 8.05
C ALA A 66 13.61 -14.71 8.85
N ASN A 67 14.36 -15.58 8.18
CA ASN A 67 15.52 -16.27 8.72
C ASN A 67 16.76 -15.38 8.62
N THR A 68 17.22 -14.85 9.76
CA THR A 68 18.36 -13.93 9.85
C THR A 68 19.74 -14.61 9.72
N GLU A 69 19.79 -15.94 9.81
CA GLU A 69 21.02 -16.74 9.81
C GLU A 69 21.33 -17.34 8.43
N ALA A 70 20.49 -17.09 7.44
CA ALA A 70 20.55 -17.72 6.12
C ALA A 70 21.50 -17.02 5.12
N PHE A 71 22.16 -15.92 5.53
CA PHE A 71 23.11 -15.16 4.70
C PHE A 71 24.55 -15.51 5.06
N ASP A 72 25.37 -15.86 4.07
CA ASP A 72 26.81 -16.09 4.22
C ASP A 72 27.58 -15.74 2.91
N THR A 73 28.89 -15.95 2.93
CA THR A 73 29.79 -15.91 1.76
C THR A 73 30.44 -17.27 1.54
N ASP A 74 30.72 -17.64 0.29
CA ASP A 74 31.32 -18.92 -0.07
C ASP A 74 32.59 -18.72 -0.89
N ASN A 75 33.73 -19.15 -0.35
CA ASN A 75 35.05 -19.03 -0.99
C ASN A 75 35.42 -20.25 -1.84
N SER A 76 34.49 -21.17 -2.05
CA SER A 76 34.69 -22.41 -2.84
C SER A 76 33.86 -22.47 -4.12
N GLU A 77 32.84 -21.61 -4.24
CA GLU A 77 31.96 -21.49 -5.38
C GLU A 77 31.85 -20.01 -5.74
N ALA A 78 32.29 -19.63 -6.94
CA ALA A 78 32.20 -18.28 -7.48
C ALA A 78 32.02 -18.34 -9.00
N TYR A 79 31.38 -17.33 -9.57
CA TYR A 79 31.32 -17.15 -11.02
C TYR A 79 32.66 -16.62 -11.54
N GLU A 80 33.17 -15.56 -10.90
CA GLU A 80 34.46 -14.95 -11.18
C GLU A 80 35.22 -14.73 -9.86
N GLY A 81 36.55 -14.73 -9.90
CA GLY A 81 37.35 -14.53 -8.69
C GLY A 81 37.34 -15.73 -7.73
N SER A 82 37.05 -15.46 -6.46
CA SER A 82 37.36 -16.31 -5.31
C SER A 82 36.29 -16.38 -4.23
N SER A 83 35.24 -15.56 -4.30
CA SER A 83 34.14 -15.56 -3.33
C SER A 83 32.81 -15.23 -4.00
N SER A 84 31.71 -15.75 -3.48
CA SER A 84 30.35 -15.32 -3.84
C SER A 84 29.48 -15.18 -2.59
N ILE A 85 28.34 -14.51 -2.73
CA ILE A 85 27.28 -14.52 -1.71
C ILE A 85 26.57 -15.86 -1.76
N ARG A 86 26.31 -16.44 -0.60
CA ARG A 86 25.56 -17.68 -0.44
C ARG A 86 24.33 -17.44 0.43
N ILE A 87 23.19 -17.90 -0.07
CA ILE A 87 21.91 -17.80 0.62
C ILE A 87 21.35 -19.21 0.84
N ASP A 88 21.18 -19.60 2.11
CA ASP A 88 20.59 -20.87 2.53
C ASP A 88 19.08 -20.68 2.76
N VAL A 89 18.28 -20.78 1.69
CA VAL A 89 16.82 -20.61 1.75
C VAL A 89 16.20 -21.69 2.64
N PRO A 90 15.48 -21.31 3.70
CA PRO A 90 14.95 -22.26 4.67
C PRO A 90 13.84 -23.14 4.07
N ALA A 91 13.61 -24.29 4.70
CA ALA A 91 12.41 -25.08 4.45
C ALA A 91 11.19 -24.40 5.11
N THR A 92 9.97 -24.74 4.68
CA THR A 92 8.74 -24.10 5.21
C THR A 92 8.59 -24.25 6.72
N ASN A 93 9.15 -25.30 7.31
CA ASN A 93 9.06 -25.61 8.74
C ASN A 93 10.34 -25.30 9.52
N ASP A 94 11.25 -24.49 8.97
CA ASP A 94 12.47 -24.08 9.67
C ASP A 94 12.11 -23.23 10.91
N PRO A 95 12.62 -23.57 12.11
CA PRO A 95 12.30 -22.85 13.34
C PRO A 95 12.82 -21.41 13.37
N ASN A 96 13.80 -21.06 12.52
CA ASN A 96 14.41 -19.73 12.47
C ASN A 96 13.74 -18.79 11.45
N GLY A 97 12.78 -19.28 10.65
CA GLY A 97 12.02 -18.47 9.70
C GLY A 97 11.73 -19.21 8.39
N GLY A 98 10.58 -18.93 7.78
CA GLY A 98 10.09 -19.64 6.58
C GLY A 98 10.58 -19.06 5.24
N PHE A 99 11.28 -17.94 5.26
CA PHE A 99 11.87 -17.28 4.10
C PHE A 99 13.15 -16.53 4.50
N VAL A 100 13.93 -16.05 3.53
CA VAL A 100 15.13 -15.22 3.75
C VAL A 100 15.08 -14.00 2.85
N GLY A 101 15.61 -12.88 3.33
CA GLY A 101 15.77 -11.67 2.53
C GLY A 101 16.31 -10.50 3.33
N GLY A 102 16.67 -9.44 2.63
CA GLY A 102 17.22 -8.24 3.22
C GLY A 102 17.83 -7.31 2.18
N ILE A 103 18.54 -6.30 2.65
CA ILE A 103 19.18 -5.28 1.82
C ILE A 103 20.69 -5.25 1.99
N PHE A 104 21.39 -4.81 0.95
CA PHE A 104 22.75 -4.29 1.06
C PHE A 104 22.68 -2.77 1.09
N LEU A 105 23.10 -2.20 2.22
CA LEU A 105 23.01 -0.77 2.47
C LEU A 105 24.38 -0.11 2.37
N ASP A 106 24.48 0.94 1.55
CA ASP A 106 25.58 1.89 1.62
C ASP A 106 25.41 2.77 2.88
N ARG A 107 26.19 2.45 3.90
CA ARG A 107 26.20 3.20 5.17
C ARG A 107 26.98 4.51 5.10
N GLY A 108 27.58 4.85 3.95
CA GLY A 108 28.10 6.17 3.67
C GLY A 108 26.99 7.15 3.25
N GLU A 109 27.40 8.19 2.52
CA GLU A 109 26.50 9.25 2.04
C GLU A 109 25.68 8.84 0.80
N GLY A 110 25.82 7.61 0.31
CA GLY A 110 25.17 7.10 -0.90
C GLY A 110 25.96 7.36 -2.20
N ARG A 111 25.42 6.87 -3.31
CA ARG A 111 26.06 6.85 -4.63
C ARG A 111 25.26 7.60 -5.68
N ASN A 112 25.97 8.24 -6.60
CA ASN A 112 25.35 8.76 -7.81
C ASN A 112 25.31 7.65 -8.86
N LEU A 113 24.11 7.15 -9.16
CA LEU A 113 23.86 6.06 -10.11
C LEU A 113 23.24 6.54 -11.44
N THR A 114 23.23 7.86 -11.69
CA THR A 114 22.64 8.46 -12.90
C THR A 114 23.28 8.01 -14.22
N GLY A 115 24.47 7.40 -14.18
CA GLY A 115 25.21 6.92 -15.35
C GLY A 115 24.88 5.49 -15.80
N TYR A 116 23.99 4.78 -15.09
CA TYR A 116 23.68 3.35 -15.31
C TYR A 116 22.27 3.15 -15.88
N ASP A 117 22.02 1.99 -16.49
CA ASP A 117 20.70 1.60 -17.01
C ASP A 117 20.17 0.27 -16.42
N ALA A 118 21.01 -0.46 -15.68
CA ALA A 118 20.62 -1.71 -15.03
C ALA A 118 21.46 -2.01 -13.79
N LEU A 119 20.85 -2.68 -12.82
CA LEU A 119 21.54 -3.53 -11.86
C LEU A 119 21.69 -4.93 -12.49
N THR A 120 22.87 -5.54 -12.38
CA THR A 120 23.11 -6.91 -12.81
C THR A 120 23.84 -7.72 -11.77
N PHE A 121 23.72 -9.04 -11.89
CA PHE A 121 24.39 -10.01 -11.05
C PHE A 121 24.38 -11.37 -11.74
N TRP A 122 25.31 -12.23 -11.36
CA TRP A 122 25.29 -13.65 -11.72
C TRP A 122 24.65 -14.44 -10.58
N ALA A 123 23.85 -15.45 -10.90
CA ALA A 123 23.33 -16.36 -9.89
C ALA A 123 23.17 -17.80 -10.41
N LYS A 124 23.24 -18.75 -9.47
CA LYS A 124 22.90 -20.17 -9.65
C LYS A 124 22.23 -20.72 -8.39
N GLY A 125 21.40 -21.75 -8.55
CA GLY A 125 20.82 -22.51 -7.43
C GLY A 125 21.44 -23.89 -7.30
N SER A 126 21.34 -24.49 -6.11
CA SER A 126 21.62 -25.91 -5.88
C SER A 126 20.59 -26.81 -6.57
N THR A 127 19.42 -26.25 -6.87
CA THR A 127 18.36 -26.82 -7.70
C THR A 127 17.74 -25.71 -8.57
N THR A 128 16.84 -26.09 -9.48
CA THR A 128 15.97 -25.11 -10.13
C THR A 128 14.93 -24.61 -9.12
N ALA A 129 14.97 -23.31 -8.83
CA ALA A 129 14.09 -22.64 -7.89
C ALA A 129 13.84 -21.19 -8.35
N THR A 130 13.07 -20.42 -7.59
CA THR A 130 12.77 -19.03 -7.89
C THR A 130 13.20 -18.14 -6.73
N ILE A 131 13.86 -17.01 -7.03
CA ILE A 131 14.04 -15.90 -6.09
C ILE A 131 12.79 -15.01 -6.22
N THR A 132 12.13 -14.72 -5.12
CA THR A 132 10.81 -14.04 -5.16
C THR A 132 10.92 -12.57 -5.50
N GLY A 133 11.98 -11.89 -5.06
CA GLY A 133 12.28 -10.51 -5.44
C GLY A 133 13.79 -10.24 -5.45
N VAL A 134 14.24 -9.46 -6.43
CA VAL A 134 15.58 -8.84 -6.44
C VAL A 134 15.48 -7.41 -6.95
N GLY A 135 16.23 -6.49 -6.38
CA GLY A 135 16.14 -5.08 -6.73
C GLY A 135 17.22 -4.21 -6.11
N PHE A 136 16.92 -2.91 -6.05
CA PHE A 136 17.70 -1.89 -5.36
C PHE A 136 16.75 -0.77 -4.88
N GLY A 137 17.28 0.23 -4.17
CA GLY A 137 16.57 1.46 -3.78
C GLY A 137 15.89 1.43 -2.41
N SER A 138 15.95 0.29 -1.71
CA SER A 138 15.43 0.18 -0.34
C SER A 138 16.52 0.45 0.68
N ASP A 139 16.22 1.32 1.65
CA ASP A 139 17.08 1.70 2.76
C ASP A 139 16.44 1.48 4.14
N PHE A 140 15.21 0.93 4.17
CA PHE A 140 14.37 0.74 5.36
C PHE A 140 14.01 2.04 6.08
N VAL A 141 14.10 3.18 5.39
CA VAL A 141 13.74 4.49 5.92
C VAL A 141 12.70 5.15 5.02
N GLU A 142 13.10 5.53 3.80
CA GLU A 142 12.22 6.19 2.84
C GLU A 142 11.87 5.29 1.66
N ASP A 143 12.76 4.35 1.30
CA ASP A 143 12.58 3.43 0.17
C ASP A 143 12.23 4.14 -1.15
N LYS A 144 12.73 5.38 -1.29
CA LYS A 144 12.22 6.39 -2.22
C LYS A 144 12.21 5.90 -3.67
N TYR A 145 13.28 5.25 -4.12
CA TYR A 145 13.44 4.80 -5.51
C TYR A 145 13.59 3.28 -5.62
N THR A 146 12.88 2.55 -4.77
CA THR A 146 12.83 1.09 -4.81
C THR A 146 12.38 0.58 -6.19
N THR A 147 13.11 -0.40 -6.72
CA THR A 147 12.76 -1.12 -7.95
C THR A 147 12.98 -2.60 -7.72
N VAL A 148 11.94 -3.42 -7.87
CA VAL A 148 12.02 -4.87 -7.65
C VAL A 148 11.61 -5.64 -8.90
N ARG A 149 12.39 -6.64 -9.27
CA ARG A 149 12.04 -7.67 -10.23
C ARG A 149 11.62 -8.93 -9.48
N SER A 150 10.40 -9.39 -9.71
CA SER A 150 9.88 -10.60 -9.06
C SER A 150 10.12 -11.87 -9.88
N ASN A 151 10.04 -13.01 -9.19
CA ASN A 151 10.01 -14.36 -9.79
C ASN A 151 11.20 -14.67 -10.71
N ILE A 152 12.42 -14.46 -10.21
CA ILE A 152 13.64 -14.75 -10.95
C ILE A 152 13.93 -16.25 -10.91
N GLN A 153 13.79 -16.92 -12.05
CA GLN A 153 14.05 -18.34 -12.20
C GLN A 153 15.56 -18.64 -12.16
N LEU A 154 15.99 -19.41 -11.17
CA LEU A 154 17.34 -19.94 -11.05
C LEU A 154 17.54 -21.19 -11.90
N SER A 155 18.79 -21.39 -12.31
CA SER A 155 19.29 -22.64 -12.88
C SER A 155 20.47 -23.16 -12.07
N THR A 156 20.86 -24.41 -12.28
CA THR A 156 22.04 -25.00 -11.62
C THR A 156 23.37 -24.52 -12.19
N ASN A 157 23.34 -23.82 -13.33
CA ASN A 157 24.48 -23.11 -13.90
C ASN A 157 24.36 -21.61 -13.61
N TRP A 158 25.52 -20.95 -13.54
CA TRP A 158 25.59 -19.49 -13.47
C TRP A 158 24.89 -18.83 -14.66
N ARG A 159 24.02 -17.87 -14.38
CA ARG A 159 23.37 -17.02 -15.37
C ARG A 159 23.43 -15.58 -14.92
N LYS A 160 23.57 -14.67 -15.88
CA LYS A 160 23.46 -13.23 -15.64
C LYS A 160 21.99 -12.82 -15.62
N TYR A 161 21.62 -12.05 -14.60
CA TYR A 161 20.31 -11.45 -14.44
C TYR A 161 20.42 -9.93 -14.54
N ILE A 162 19.33 -9.31 -14.98
CA ILE A 162 19.25 -7.87 -15.27
C ILE A 162 18.00 -7.34 -14.58
N VAL A 163 18.16 -6.28 -13.80
CA VAL A 163 17.08 -5.47 -13.23
C VAL A 163 17.22 -4.06 -13.84
N PRO A 164 16.40 -3.75 -14.86
CA PRO A 164 16.42 -2.42 -15.49
C PRO A 164 16.14 -1.29 -14.50
N ILE A 165 16.83 -0.16 -14.68
CA ILE A 165 16.57 1.07 -13.91
C ILE A 165 15.47 1.87 -14.62
N PRO A 166 14.35 2.20 -13.95
CA PRO A 166 13.24 2.88 -14.60
C PRO A 166 13.58 4.28 -15.12
N ASP A 167 14.22 5.07 -14.27
CA ASP A 167 14.76 6.40 -14.62
C ASP A 167 15.99 6.68 -13.76
N ALA A 168 17.17 6.48 -14.35
CA ALA A 168 18.44 6.68 -13.64
C ALA A 168 18.66 8.12 -13.23
N SER A 169 18.03 9.11 -13.88
CA SER A 169 18.21 10.53 -13.55
C SER A 169 17.76 10.88 -12.13
N LYS A 170 16.90 10.05 -11.53
CA LYS A 170 16.43 10.18 -10.15
C LYS A 170 17.45 9.69 -9.10
N LEU A 171 18.39 8.84 -9.49
CA LEU A 171 19.32 8.15 -8.59
C LEU A 171 20.59 8.96 -8.32
N THR A 172 20.46 10.17 -7.79
CA THR A 172 21.59 11.07 -7.55
C THR A 172 22.37 10.76 -6.27
N GLN A 173 21.74 10.05 -5.32
CA GLN A 173 22.28 9.74 -3.99
C GLN A 173 21.60 8.49 -3.41
N GLU A 174 21.78 7.35 -4.06
CA GLU A 174 21.16 6.09 -3.67
C GLU A 174 21.95 5.40 -2.56
N ARG A 175 21.27 4.80 -1.57
CA ARG A 175 21.89 4.05 -0.47
C ARG A 175 21.49 2.58 -0.47
N GLY A 176 20.30 2.24 -0.97
CA GLY A 176 19.85 0.87 -1.13
C GLY A 176 20.50 0.21 -2.34
N MET A 177 21.63 -0.48 -2.15
CA MET A 177 22.42 -1.01 -3.26
C MET A 177 21.85 -2.29 -3.84
N PHE A 178 21.25 -3.12 -2.98
CA PHE A 178 20.66 -4.39 -3.39
C PHE A 178 19.56 -4.79 -2.42
N ILE A 179 18.49 -5.41 -2.89
CA ILE A 179 17.47 -6.07 -2.07
C ILE A 179 17.19 -7.44 -2.66
N PHE A 180 16.96 -8.44 -1.82
CA PHE A 180 16.45 -9.73 -2.28
C PHE A 180 15.50 -10.38 -1.27
N SER A 181 14.68 -11.30 -1.77
CA SER A 181 13.86 -12.21 -0.99
C SER A 181 13.73 -13.56 -1.68
N ALA A 182 13.67 -14.64 -0.90
CA ALA A 182 13.44 -15.99 -1.39
C ALA A 182 12.74 -16.84 -0.34
N ASP A 183 11.87 -17.73 -0.80
CA ASP A 183 11.13 -18.71 0.00
C ASP A 183 11.11 -20.08 -0.71
N PRO A 184 10.79 -21.18 -0.01
CA PRO A 184 10.81 -22.52 -0.58
C PRO A 184 9.52 -22.89 -1.34
N GLY A 185 8.66 -21.91 -1.68
CA GLY A 185 7.40 -22.16 -2.38
C GLY A 185 7.60 -22.84 -3.74
N SER A 186 8.61 -22.39 -4.50
CA SER A 186 8.95 -22.97 -5.81
C SER A 186 9.50 -24.41 -5.76
N THR A 187 9.86 -24.89 -4.56
CA THR A 187 10.44 -26.21 -4.30
C THR A 187 9.53 -27.08 -3.44
N ASN A 188 8.22 -26.78 -3.39
CA ASN A 188 7.23 -27.48 -2.56
C ASN A 188 7.62 -27.55 -1.08
N GLY A 189 8.21 -26.47 -0.57
CA GLY A 189 8.60 -26.31 0.83
C GLY A 189 9.96 -26.88 1.21
N ALA A 190 10.70 -27.47 0.26
CA ALA A 190 12.07 -27.90 0.49
C ALA A 190 13.04 -26.72 0.45
N GLY A 191 13.88 -26.56 1.47
CA GLY A 191 14.96 -25.56 1.45
C GLY A 191 15.96 -25.81 0.30
N PHE A 192 16.63 -24.75 -0.13
CA PHE A 192 17.64 -24.79 -1.18
C PHE A 192 18.71 -23.75 -0.95
N VAL A 193 19.81 -23.84 -1.70
CA VAL A 193 20.90 -22.86 -1.63
C VAL A 193 20.97 -22.14 -2.97
N PHE A 194 21.23 -20.85 -2.96
CA PHE A 194 21.65 -20.17 -4.17
C PHE A 194 22.84 -19.27 -3.89
N TRP A 195 23.63 -19.06 -4.95
CA TRP A 195 24.78 -18.20 -4.93
C TRP A 195 24.56 -17.02 -5.86
N MET A 196 25.12 -15.88 -5.48
CA MET A 196 25.12 -14.64 -6.24
C MET A 196 26.51 -14.06 -6.27
N ASP A 197 26.91 -13.57 -7.43
CA ASP A 197 28.24 -13.03 -7.64
C ASP A 197 28.18 -11.84 -8.60
N GLU A 198 29.23 -11.02 -8.60
CA GLU A 198 29.42 -9.93 -9.55
C GLU A 198 28.22 -8.96 -9.60
N ILE A 199 27.77 -8.53 -8.42
CA ILE A 199 26.63 -7.63 -8.25
C ILE A 199 27.08 -6.19 -8.47
N ARG A 200 26.51 -5.53 -9.49
CA ARG A 200 26.96 -4.21 -9.93
C ARG A 200 25.90 -3.46 -10.72
N PHE A 201 25.98 -2.14 -10.70
CA PHE A 201 25.29 -1.30 -11.68
C PHE A 201 26.09 -1.21 -12.97
N GLU A 202 25.41 -1.33 -14.11
CA GLU A 202 26.00 -1.28 -15.44
C GLU A 202 25.24 -0.33 -16.35
N ASN A 203 25.95 0.19 -17.35
CA ASN A 203 25.36 0.83 -18.51
C ASN A 203 25.49 -0.15 -19.68
N LEU A 204 24.46 -0.98 -19.86
CA LEU A 204 24.41 -2.03 -20.87
C LEU A 204 24.18 -1.46 -22.27
N GLY A 205 23.54 -0.29 -22.38
CA GLY A 205 23.19 0.37 -23.65
C GLY A 205 22.18 -0.43 -24.49
N THR A 206 21.59 -1.47 -23.91
CA THR A 206 20.70 -2.43 -24.58
C THR A 206 19.35 -2.57 -23.88
N ILE A 207 19.10 -1.78 -22.84
CA ILE A 207 17.79 -1.63 -22.21
C ILE A 207 16.96 -0.68 -23.08
N ALA A 208 15.82 -1.15 -23.58
CA ALA A 208 15.03 -0.39 -24.54
C ALA A 208 13.52 -0.58 -24.34
N GLN A 209 12.74 0.26 -25.02
CA GLN A 209 11.27 0.16 -25.09
C GLN A 209 10.59 0.14 -23.71
N LEU A 210 10.87 1.15 -22.89
CA LEU A 210 10.14 1.39 -21.65
C LEU A 210 8.63 1.42 -21.93
N ARG A 211 7.88 0.57 -21.21
CA ARG A 211 6.42 0.49 -21.20
C ARG A 211 5.96 0.53 -19.74
N PRO A 212 5.64 1.72 -19.20
CA PRO A 212 5.17 1.86 -17.84
C PRO A 212 3.68 1.52 -17.74
N SER A 213 3.22 1.16 -16.54
CA SER A 213 1.81 0.91 -16.24
C SER A 213 1.44 1.42 -14.84
N ILE A 214 0.22 1.92 -14.68
CA ILE A 214 -0.46 2.17 -13.41
C ILE A 214 -1.75 1.35 -13.37
N PHE A 215 -2.26 1.03 -12.18
CA PHE A 215 -3.44 0.18 -11.99
C PHE A 215 -3.36 -1.17 -12.74
N GLY A 216 -2.14 -1.71 -12.91
CA GLY A 216 -1.90 -2.95 -13.66
C GLY A 216 -2.07 -2.82 -15.17
N GLY A 217 -2.23 -1.60 -15.71
CA GLY A 217 -2.49 -1.34 -17.13
C GLY A 217 -3.97 -1.18 -17.46
N GLU A 218 -4.86 -1.22 -16.46
CA GLU A 218 -6.31 -1.13 -16.68
C GLU A 218 -6.80 0.32 -16.59
N ASP A 219 -7.81 0.64 -17.40
CA ASP A 219 -8.58 1.88 -17.29
C ASP A 219 -9.76 1.64 -16.34
N LEU A 220 -9.67 2.22 -15.14
CA LEU A 220 -10.67 2.09 -14.09
C LEU A 220 -11.64 3.27 -14.12
N VAL A 221 -12.89 3.01 -13.77
CA VAL A 221 -13.92 4.04 -13.57
C VAL A 221 -14.51 3.84 -12.19
N GLU A 222 -14.35 4.85 -11.33
CA GLU A 222 -14.82 4.81 -9.95
C GLU A 222 -15.68 6.04 -9.62
N GLN A 223 -16.58 5.84 -8.66
CA GLN A 223 -17.23 6.93 -7.96
C GLN A 223 -16.49 7.25 -6.67
N GLY A 224 -16.52 8.51 -6.26
CA GLY A 224 -15.95 8.91 -4.99
C GLY A 224 -16.59 10.17 -4.43
N PHE A 225 -16.33 10.43 -3.16
CA PHE A 225 -16.87 11.57 -2.44
C PHE A 225 -15.76 12.53 -2.07
N THR A 226 -16.09 13.82 -1.98
CA THR A 226 -15.15 14.83 -1.47
C THR A 226 -14.67 14.43 -0.08
N GLY A 227 -13.36 14.44 0.14
CA GLY A 227 -12.69 13.99 1.35
C GLY A 227 -12.22 12.54 1.31
N SER A 228 -12.70 11.71 0.38
CA SER A 228 -12.21 10.33 0.24
C SER A 228 -10.86 10.26 -0.47
N VAL A 229 -10.08 9.22 -0.15
CA VAL A 229 -8.75 9.00 -0.70
C VAL A 229 -8.68 7.68 -1.48
N ARG A 230 -7.79 7.60 -2.46
CA ARG A 230 -7.43 6.39 -3.22
C ARG A 230 -5.92 6.29 -3.34
N GLN A 231 -5.40 5.08 -3.49
CA GLN A 231 -3.98 4.84 -3.73
C GLN A 231 -3.80 4.30 -5.15
N VAL A 232 -2.86 4.86 -5.91
CA VAL A 232 -2.42 4.25 -7.16
C VAL A 232 -1.75 2.91 -6.84
N THR A 233 -2.23 1.84 -7.48
CA THR A 233 -1.71 0.48 -7.31
C THR A 233 -1.16 -0.05 -8.64
N GLY A 234 -0.62 -1.27 -8.64
CA GLY A 234 -0.21 -1.96 -9.88
C GLY A 234 0.86 -1.21 -10.70
N LEU A 235 1.75 -0.48 -10.03
CA LEU A 235 2.86 0.21 -10.68
C LEU A 235 3.82 -0.78 -11.30
N GLY A 236 4.08 -0.62 -12.60
CA GLY A 236 4.94 -1.51 -13.36
C GLY A 236 5.75 -0.77 -14.40
N ALA A 237 6.91 -1.33 -14.76
CA ALA A 237 7.69 -0.89 -15.90
C ALA A 237 8.28 -2.11 -16.61
N LYS A 238 7.96 -2.25 -17.91
CA LYS A 238 8.47 -3.33 -18.76
C LYS A 238 9.51 -2.78 -19.72
N PHE A 239 10.59 -3.53 -19.89
CA PHE A 239 11.72 -3.20 -20.75
C PHE A 239 12.06 -4.38 -21.63
N ASN A 240 12.52 -4.11 -22.84
CA ASN A 240 13.18 -5.11 -23.65
C ASN A 240 14.68 -5.17 -23.29
N THR A 241 15.22 -6.38 -23.19
CA THR A 241 16.65 -6.64 -22.93
C THR A 241 17.23 -7.54 -24.02
N ALA A 242 18.51 -7.34 -24.36
CA ALA A 242 19.16 -8.08 -25.44
C ALA A 242 19.19 -9.62 -25.25
N THR A 243 19.23 -10.09 -24.00
CA THR A 243 19.41 -11.50 -23.66
C THR A 243 18.22 -12.15 -22.98
N GLY A 244 17.29 -11.36 -22.42
CA GLY A 244 16.17 -11.85 -21.62
C GLY A 244 14.79 -11.63 -22.21
N GLY A 245 14.69 -10.97 -23.37
CA GLY A 245 13.40 -10.51 -23.88
C GLY A 245 12.82 -9.43 -22.97
N ASP A 246 11.51 -9.47 -22.76
CA ASP A 246 10.82 -8.51 -21.90
C ASP A 246 11.05 -8.83 -20.41
N VAL A 247 11.55 -7.83 -19.69
CA VAL A 247 11.74 -7.84 -18.24
C VAL A 247 10.82 -6.80 -17.62
N THR A 248 10.01 -7.23 -16.66
CA THR A 248 9.14 -6.34 -15.87
C THR A 248 9.75 -6.11 -14.49
N VAL A 249 9.72 -4.87 -14.05
CA VAL A 249 10.04 -4.45 -12.67
C VAL A 249 8.86 -3.69 -12.07
N ALA A 250 8.79 -3.67 -10.74
CA ALA A 250 7.87 -2.90 -9.93
C ALA A 250 8.62 -1.69 -9.35
N PRO A 251 8.53 -0.51 -9.99
CA PRO A 251 9.10 0.74 -9.47
C PRO A 251 8.23 1.35 -8.36
N SER A 252 8.86 2.08 -7.44
CA SER A 252 8.16 2.90 -6.45
C SER A 252 7.37 4.05 -7.13
N PRO A 253 6.35 4.63 -6.46
CA PRO A 253 5.57 5.75 -6.98
C PRO A 253 6.41 6.97 -7.38
N ARG A 254 7.56 7.19 -6.73
CA ARG A 254 8.44 8.36 -6.94
C ARG A 254 9.12 8.39 -8.32
N TYR A 255 9.07 7.30 -9.08
CA TYR A 255 9.51 7.28 -10.47
C TYR A 255 8.49 7.89 -11.43
N PHE A 256 7.22 7.99 -11.01
CA PHE A 256 6.14 8.46 -11.86
C PHE A 256 5.84 9.93 -11.62
N ASP A 257 5.58 10.62 -12.73
CA ASP A 257 4.98 11.94 -12.75
C ASP A 257 3.47 11.76 -12.90
N PHE A 258 2.74 11.72 -11.78
CA PHE A 258 1.28 11.62 -11.76
C PHE A 258 0.62 12.94 -12.17
N SER A 259 -0.55 12.84 -12.80
CA SER A 259 -1.34 14.01 -13.19
C SER A 259 -2.83 13.74 -13.07
N SER A 260 -3.58 14.80 -12.78
CA SER A 260 -5.04 14.83 -12.76
C SER A 260 -5.51 15.78 -13.85
N SER A 261 -6.47 15.38 -14.68
CA SER A 261 -7.02 16.23 -15.73
C SER A 261 -7.75 17.46 -15.18
N ASP A 262 -8.32 17.35 -13.97
CA ASP A 262 -8.91 18.44 -13.20
C ASP A 262 -8.51 18.33 -11.72
N THR A 263 -7.54 19.16 -11.32
CA THR A 263 -7.04 19.20 -9.94
C THR A 263 -8.02 19.85 -8.97
N SER A 264 -9.13 20.44 -9.43
CA SER A 264 -10.20 20.92 -8.53
C SER A 264 -11.16 19.80 -8.11
N VAL A 265 -11.16 18.66 -8.83
CA VAL A 265 -11.94 17.46 -8.48
C VAL A 265 -11.10 16.52 -7.63
N ALA A 266 -9.90 16.16 -8.08
CA ALA A 266 -8.98 15.33 -7.31
C ALA A 266 -7.52 15.70 -7.57
N PHE A 267 -6.71 15.64 -6.51
CA PHE A 267 -5.26 15.84 -6.56
C PHE A 267 -4.54 14.51 -6.33
N VAL A 268 -3.42 14.29 -7.02
CA VAL A 268 -2.56 13.11 -6.82
C VAL A 268 -1.14 13.56 -6.46
N ASN A 269 -0.60 13.02 -5.37
CA ASN A 269 0.73 13.39 -4.88
C ASN A 269 1.84 12.43 -5.39
N GLU A 270 3.09 12.73 -5.05
CA GLU A 270 4.27 11.94 -5.47
C GLU A 270 4.37 10.53 -4.86
N SER A 271 3.56 10.22 -3.85
CA SER A 271 3.41 8.85 -3.31
C SER A 271 2.30 8.05 -4.01
N GLY A 272 1.61 8.65 -4.98
CA GLY A 272 0.47 8.04 -5.65
C GLY A 272 -0.82 8.07 -4.82
N LEU A 273 -0.88 8.88 -3.76
CA LEU A 273 -2.12 9.10 -3.01
C LEU A 273 -2.97 10.13 -3.75
N ILE A 274 -4.22 9.76 -4.01
CA ILE A 274 -5.23 10.57 -4.67
C ILE A 274 -6.23 11.05 -3.62
N GLU A 275 -6.45 12.36 -3.55
CA GLU A 275 -7.42 12.99 -2.66
C GLU A 275 -8.52 13.64 -3.52
N ILE A 276 -9.77 13.23 -3.30
CA ILE A 276 -10.94 13.84 -3.98
C ILE A 276 -11.34 15.07 -3.17
N ILE A 277 -11.34 16.24 -3.79
CA ILE A 277 -11.52 17.54 -3.12
C ILE A 277 -12.68 18.38 -3.68
N GLY A 278 -13.34 17.93 -4.74
CA GLY A 278 -14.47 18.67 -5.32
C GLY A 278 -15.36 17.82 -6.23
N GLU A 279 -16.47 18.44 -6.63
CA GLU A 279 -17.47 17.89 -7.54
C GLU A 279 -16.97 17.92 -8.98
N GLY A 280 -17.27 16.86 -9.74
CA GLY A 280 -16.96 16.75 -11.16
C GLY A 280 -16.36 15.40 -11.53
N THR A 281 -15.77 15.34 -12.72
CA THR A 281 -15.08 14.14 -13.21
C THR A 281 -13.64 14.50 -13.55
N THR A 282 -12.69 13.67 -13.12
CA THR A 282 -11.27 13.81 -13.47
C THR A 282 -10.66 12.46 -13.77
N THR A 283 -9.62 12.44 -14.60
CA THR A 283 -8.84 11.24 -14.90
C THR A 283 -7.42 11.40 -14.36
N ILE A 284 -7.00 10.41 -13.57
CA ILE A 284 -5.63 10.26 -13.09
C ILE A 284 -4.83 9.44 -14.09
N THR A 285 -3.69 9.99 -14.51
CA THR A 285 -2.73 9.34 -15.41
C THR A 285 -1.30 9.53 -14.88
N ALA A 286 -0.33 8.83 -15.45
CA ALA A 286 1.07 8.96 -15.05
C ALA A 286 2.02 8.86 -16.24
N GLN A 287 3.20 9.47 -16.12
CA GLN A 287 4.33 9.25 -17.03
C GLN A 287 5.53 8.72 -16.24
N LEU A 288 6.35 7.89 -16.87
CA LEU A 288 7.65 7.48 -16.35
C LEU A 288 8.71 7.80 -17.40
N ASN A 289 9.70 8.61 -17.04
CA ASN A 289 10.78 9.06 -17.94
C ASN A 289 10.23 9.59 -19.30
N GLY A 290 9.16 10.39 -19.23
CA GLY A 290 8.50 10.97 -20.40
C GLY A 290 7.65 10.00 -21.26
N VAL A 291 7.50 8.74 -20.84
CA VAL A 291 6.61 7.77 -21.50
C VAL A 291 5.31 7.67 -20.72
N LEU A 292 4.16 7.84 -21.40
CA LEU A 292 2.83 7.66 -20.80
C LEU A 292 2.66 6.22 -20.33
N ALA A 293 2.22 6.05 -19.08
CA ALA A 293 1.89 4.75 -18.52
C ALA A 293 0.56 4.23 -19.09
N GLU A 294 0.48 2.92 -19.32
CA GLU A 294 -0.77 2.23 -19.60
C GLU A 294 -1.64 2.17 -18.34
N GLY A 295 -2.95 2.28 -18.50
CA GLY A 295 -3.93 2.37 -17.43
C GLY A 295 -4.20 3.79 -16.94
N SER A 296 -5.38 3.98 -16.36
CA SER A 296 -5.85 5.26 -15.82
C SER A 296 -6.94 5.03 -14.78
N LEU A 297 -7.27 6.09 -14.04
CA LEU A 297 -8.43 6.07 -13.14
C LEU A 297 -9.30 7.30 -13.41
N GLU A 298 -10.47 7.09 -13.97
CA GLU A 298 -11.53 8.10 -14.02
C GLU A 298 -12.30 8.09 -12.71
N ILE A 299 -12.38 9.25 -12.07
CA ILE A 299 -13.11 9.48 -10.83
C ILE A 299 -14.24 10.44 -11.13
N THR A 300 -15.47 10.04 -10.80
CA THR A 300 -16.62 10.95 -10.75
C THR A 300 -17.03 11.19 -9.30
N SER A 301 -17.06 12.45 -8.90
CA SER A 301 -17.56 12.88 -7.59
C SER A 301 -18.80 13.75 -7.72
N ALA A 302 -19.86 13.34 -7.02
CA ALA A 302 -21.09 14.12 -6.88
C ALA A 302 -21.04 15.13 -5.72
N GLY A 303 -19.91 15.20 -5.00
CA GLY A 303 -19.69 16.16 -3.92
C GLY A 303 -19.38 15.51 -2.59
N ALA A 304 -19.71 16.21 -1.51
CA ALA A 304 -19.61 15.65 -0.17
C ALA A 304 -20.55 14.45 -0.05
N PHE A 305 -20.11 13.44 0.69
CA PHE A 305 -21.02 12.39 1.12
C PHE A 305 -21.96 12.97 2.18
N GLU A 306 -23.27 12.84 1.96
CA GLU A 306 -24.25 13.14 3.01
C GLU A 306 -24.28 11.93 3.96
N SER A 307 -23.64 12.06 5.13
CA SER A 307 -23.58 11.02 6.15
C SER A 307 -24.92 10.74 6.82
N ALA A 308 -25.07 9.54 7.37
CA ALA A 308 -26.18 9.23 8.26
C ALA A 308 -26.15 10.12 9.52
N PRO A 309 -27.29 10.38 10.16
CA PRO A 309 -27.33 11.15 11.40
C PRO A 309 -26.42 10.53 12.48
N THR A 310 -25.50 11.32 13.05
CA THR A 310 -24.62 10.81 14.11
C THR A 310 -25.43 10.33 15.31
N PRO A 311 -25.28 9.06 15.75
CA PRO A 311 -25.98 8.54 16.91
C PRO A 311 -25.67 9.34 18.19
N THR A 312 -26.70 9.62 19.00
CA THR A 312 -26.56 10.42 20.23
C THR A 312 -26.80 9.63 21.51
N ARG A 313 -26.96 8.31 21.43
CA ARG A 313 -27.21 7.45 22.60
C ARG A 313 -25.93 7.35 23.44
N PRO A 314 -26.02 7.20 24.77
CA PRO A 314 -24.83 6.94 25.58
C PRO A 314 -24.16 5.62 25.17
N GLU A 315 -22.85 5.63 24.94
CA GLU A 315 -22.09 4.43 24.52
C GLU A 315 -22.31 3.25 25.49
N SER A 316 -22.48 3.51 26.80
CA SER A 316 -22.75 2.47 27.80
C SER A 316 -24.10 1.75 27.65
N SER A 317 -25.03 2.30 26.86
CA SER A 317 -26.33 1.69 26.56
C SER A 317 -26.40 1.03 25.19
N VAL A 318 -25.26 0.93 24.49
CA VAL A 318 -25.18 0.53 23.09
C VAL A 318 -24.27 -0.69 22.92
N ILE A 319 -24.69 -1.61 22.05
CA ILE A 319 -23.83 -2.64 21.46
C ILE A 319 -23.73 -2.32 19.97
N SER A 320 -22.62 -1.71 19.56
CA SER A 320 -22.43 -1.25 18.18
C SER A 320 -21.90 -2.37 17.29
N VAL A 321 -22.58 -2.63 16.17
CA VAL A 321 -22.15 -3.59 15.13
C VAL A 321 -21.41 -2.87 14.01
N PHE A 322 -21.90 -1.69 13.63
CA PHE A 322 -21.29 -0.81 12.63
C PHE A 322 -21.71 0.64 12.88
N SER A 323 -20.78 1.49 13.30
CA SER A 323 -20.96 2.94 13.44
C SER A 323 -19.59 3.59 13.66
N ASP A 324 -19.36 4.76 13.07
CA ASP A 324 -18.16 5.56 13.36
C ASP A 324 -18.27 6.34 14.68
N ALA A 325 -19.46 6.39 15.31
CA ALA A 325 -19.69 7.10 16.57
C ALA A 325 -19.40 6.29 17.84
N TYR A 326 -19.28 4.96 17.73
CA TYR A 326 -19.11 4.05 18.87
C TYR A 326 -17.98 3.03 18.65
N SER A 327 -17.52 2.43 19.74
CA SER A 327 -16.65 1.26 19.67
C SER A 327 -17.43 0.04 19.14
N ASN A 328 -17.17 -0.36 17.90
CA ASN A 328 -17.81 -1.53 17.29
C ASN A 328 -17.33 -2.84 17.93
N ILE A 329 -18.25 -3.79 18.11
CA ILE A 329 -17.90 -5.17 18.44
C ILE A 329 -17.20 -5.83 17.25
N PRO A 330 -16.45 -6.92 17.48
CA PRO A 330 -15.90 -7.71 16.39
C PRO A 330 -17.03 -8.32 15.53
N VAL A 331 -16.87 -8.24 14.20
CA VAL A 331 -17.78 -8.80 13.18
C VAL A 331 -16.95 -9.70 12.25
N ASP A 332 -17.48 -10.87 11.89
CA ASP A 332 -16.82 -11.80 10.96
C ASP A 332 -16.78 -11.22 9.54
N TYR A 333 -17.90 -10.66 9.09
CA TYR A 333 -18.06 -10.07 7.76
C TYR A 333 -19.29 -9.17 7.68
N TYR A 334 -19.23 -8.18 6.79
CA TYR A 334 -20.40 -7.37 6.38
C TYR A 334 -21.04 -7.89 5.09
N ASN A 335 -20.50 -8.94 4.47
CA ASN A 335 -21.15 -9.64 3.36
C ASN A 335 -20.75 -11.12 3.42
N GLY A 336 -21.71 -12.01 3.68
CA GLY A 336 -21.47 -13.45 3.82
C GLY A 336 -21.28 -14.22 2.51
N PHE A 337 -21.51 -13.60 1.34
CA PHE A 337 -21.39 -14.21 0.01
C PHE A 337 -22.02 -15.61 -0.08
N PHE A 338 -23.30 -15.73 0.28
CA PHE A 338 -24.10 -16.97 0.23
C PHE A 338 -24.46 -17.38 -1.21
N THR A 339 -23.46 -17.37 -2.11
CA THR A 339 -23.59 -17.65 -3.54
C THR A 339 -24.21 -19.02 -3.83
N PRO A 340 -23.85 -20.11 -3.10
CA PRO A 340 -24.52 -21.40 -3.27
C PRO A 340 -26.02 -21.38 -2.96
N ASP A 341 -26.46 -20.46 -2.10
CA ASP A 341 -27.86 -20.26 -1.70
C ASP A 341 -28.57 -19.22 -2.58
N GLY A 342 -27.90 -18.73 -3.63
CA GLY A 342 -28.45 -17.82 -4.63
C GLY A 342 -28.27 -16.33 -4.32
N GLN A 343 -27.37 -15.94 -3.40
CA GLN A 343 -27.04 -14.53 -3.20
C GLN A 343 -26.44 -13.92 -4.47
N THR A 344 -26.97 -12.76 -4.88
CA THR A 344 -26.42 -11.92 -5.96
C THR A 344 -25.73 -10.67 -5.42
N THR A 345 -26.07 -10.25 -4.19
CA THR A 345 -25.59 -9.02 -3.58
C THR A 345 -24.07 -8.90 -3.56
N GLN A 346 -23.58 -7.78 -4.08
CA GLN A 346 -22.18 -7.35 -4.06
C GLN A 346 -21.97 -6.25 -3.01
N GLY A 347 -20.71 -5.97 -2.70
CA GLY A 347 -20.32 -4.87 -1.81
C GLY A 347 -20.09 -5.29 -0.36
N GLY A 348 -20.02 -4.30 0.54
CA GLY A 348 -19.60 -4.41 1.94
C GLY A 348 -19.26 -3.05 2.54
N ALA A 349 -18.56 -3.05 3.69
CA ALA A 349 -18.08 -1.82 4.32
C ALA A 349 -17.07 -1.10 3.41
N THR A 350 -17.27 0.19 3.18
CA THR A 350 -16.43 1.04 2.32
C THR A 350 -16.21 2.41 2.97
N PRO A 351 -14.98 2.94 2.97
CA PRO A 351 -14.73 4.30 3.44
C PRO A 351 -15.25 5.31 2.40
N VAL A 352 -16.02 6.28 2.88
CA VAL A 352 -16.54 7.41 2.08
C VAL A 352 -15.92 8.74 2.49
N GLY A 353 -15.13 8.73 3.57
CA GLY A 353 -14.32 9.86 4.02
C GLY A 353 -13.17 9.40 4.92
N PRO A 354 -12.38 10.33 5.48
CA PRO A 354 -11.21 10.01 6.28
C PRO A 354 -11.54 9.36 7.64
N ASN A 355 -12.76 9.55 8.16
CA ASN A 355 -13.28 8.92 9.38
C ASN A 355 -14.77 8.57 9.22
N GLU A 356 -15.16 8.20 8.01
CA GLU A 356 -16.56 7.91 7.68
C GLU A 356 -16.60 6.69 6.77
N SER A 357 -17.40 5.70 7.17
CA SER A 357 -17.60 4.47 6.45
C SER A 357 -19.09 4.15 6.38
N VAL A 358 -19.52 3.59 5.25
CA VAL A 358 -20.86 3.01 5.11
C VAL A 358 -20.74 1.59 4.60
N ILE A 359 -21.77 0.79 4.81
CA ILE A 359 -21.92 -0.48 4.12
C ILE A 359 -22.67 -0.21 2.81
N SER A 360 -22.02 -0.47 1.68
CA SER A 360 -22.61 -0.31 0.35
C SER A 360 -22.96 -1.66 -0.24
N TYR A 361 -24.24 -1.84 -0.61
CA TYR A 361 -24.70 -3.03 -1.31
C TYR A 361 -25.28 -2.69 -2.68
N THR A 362 -24.90 -3.47 -3.69
CA THR A 362 -25.45 -3.43 -5.05
C THR A 362 -25.92 -4.83 -5.45
N ASP A 363 -26.76 -4.94 -6.49
CA ASP A 363 -27.40 -6.21 -6.90
C ASP A 363 -28.07 -6.94 -5.74
N LEU A 364 -28.60 -6.18 -4.78
CA LEU A 364 -29.15 -6.70 -3.53
C LEU A 364 -30.34 -7.62 -3.81
N ASN A 365 -30.21 -8.87 -3.34
CA ASN A 365 -31.34 -9.77 -3.18
C ASN A 365 -31.50 -10.19 -1.71
N PHE A 366 -30.39 -10.61 -1.10
CA PHE A 366 -30.21 -10.75 0.33
C PHE A 366 -28.72 -10.71 0.69
N VAL A 367 -28.39 -10.27 1.90
CA VAL A 367 -27.00 -10.26 2.41
C VAL A 367 -27.01 -10.34 3.93
N GLY A 368 -26.02 -11.03 4.51
CA GLY A 368 -25.88 -11.20 5.95
C GLY A 368 -24.62 -10.54 6.50
N ILE A 369 -24.76 -9.90 7.66
CA ILE A 369 -23.67 -9.45 8.53
C ILE A 369 -23.51 -10.47 9.65
N GLY A 370 -22.35 -11.12 9.72
CA GLY A 370 -22.07 -12.23 10.62
C GLY A 370 -21.22 -11.84 11.81
N PHE A 371 -21.61 -12.27 13.01
CA PHE A 371 -20.87 -12.08 14.26
C PHE A 371 -21.04 -13.31 15.16
N PHE A 372 -20.57 -14.48 14.71
CA PHE A 372 -20.78 -15.74 15.42
C PHE A 372 -19.72 -16.85 15.20
N ASN A 373 -18.91 -16.76 14.15
CA ASN A 373 -18.08 -17.87 13.70
C ASN A 373 -16.69 -17.81 14.36
N ASN A 374 -15.94 -16.74 14.08
CA ASN A 374 -14.62 -16.49 14.66
C ASN A 374 -14.67 -15.41 15.75
N VAL A 375 -15.85 -14.83 15.98
CA VAL A 375 -16.11 -13.80 17.00
C VAL A 375 -17.28 -14.21 17.90
N PRO A 376 -17.35 -13.68 19.14
CA PRO A 376 -18.47 -13.98 20.05
C PRO A 376 -19.79 -13.47 19.49
N SER A 377 -20.84 -14.27 19.65
CA SER A 377 -22.21 -13.83 19.42
C SER A 377 -22.64 -12.74 20.40
N VAL A 378 -23.61 -11.93 19.96
CA VAL A 378 -24.14 -10.79 20.71
C VAL A 378 -25.19 -11.25 21.70
N ASN A 379 -24.98 -10.91 22.98
CA ASN A 379 -26.02 -11.01 23.98
C ASN A 379 -26.80 -9.68 24.08
N ALA A 380 -27.95 -9.62 23.41
CA ALA A 380 -28.84 -8.46 23.39
C ALA A 380 -30.03 -8.62 24.35
N THR A 381 -29.95 -9.49 25.37
CA THR A 381 -31.08 -9.74 26.29
C THR A 381 -31.51 -8.51 27.10
N ALA A 382 -30.57 -7.62 27.41
CA ALA A 382 -30.84 -6.35 28.09
C ALA A 382 -31.27 -5.22 27.13
N MET A 383 -31.10 -5.42 25.82
CA MET A 383 -31.43 -4.43 24.81
C MET A 383 -32.92 -4.48 24.46
N THR A 384 -33.42 -3.35 24.00
CA THR A 384 -34.84 -3.13 23.68
C THR A 384 -35.08 -2.95 22.19
N HIS A 385 -34.10 -2.36 21.49
CA HIS A 385 -34.23 -1.96 20.09
C HIS A 385 -32.99 -2.33 19.28
N LEU A 386 -33.19 -2.51 17.98
CA LEU A 386 -32.15 -2.42 16.95
C LEU A 386 -32.31 -1.07 16.26
N HIS A 387 -31.24 -0.29 16.20
CA HIS A 387 -31.14 0.88 15.33
C HIS A 387 -30.41 0.52 14.04
N VAL A 388 -30.86 1.08 12.92
CA VAL A 388 -30.16 1.04 11.64
C VAL A 388 -30.54 2.26 10.80
N ASP A 389 -29.57 2.90 10.17
CA ASP A 389 -29.79 3.92 9.15
C ASP A 389 -29.70 3.29 7.76
N ILE A 390 -30.69 3.54 6.90
CA ILE A 390 -30.76 3.02 5.53
C ILE A 390 -30.97 4.19 4.56
N ASN A 391 -30.20 4.20 3.48
CA ASN A 391 -30.39 5.12 2.36
C ASN A 391 -30.54 4.32 1.06
N VAL A 392 -31.69 4.45 0.39
CA VAL A 392 -31.96 3.74 -0.87
C VAL A 392 -31.39 4.53 -2.04
N GLN A 393 -30.41 3.94 -2.73
CA GLN A 393 -29.63 4.57 -3.79
C GLN A 393 -30.29 4.45 -5.19
N GLU A 394 -31.62 4.32 -5.21
CA GLU A 394 -32.44 4.19 -6.42
C GLU A 394 -33.88 4.64 -6.19
N ALA A 395 -34.68 4.71 -7.25
CA ALA A 395 -36.09 5.08 -7.15
C ALA A 395 -36.91 3.95 -6.50
N ILE A 396 -37.70 4.30 -5.49
CA ILE A 396 -38.58 3.35 -4.79
C ILE A 396 -39.91 3.20 -5.54
N ASN A 397 -40.27 1.96 -5.83
CA ASN A 397 -41.48 1.57 -6.56
C ASN A 397 -42.56 1.02 -5.60
N PRO A 398 -43.85 1.05 -6.01
CA PRO A 398 -44.90 0.38 -5.26
C PRO A 398 -44.66 -1.12 -5.14
N GLY A 399 -44.50 -1.60 -3.90
CA GLY A 399 -44.26 -3.01 -3.59
C GLY A 399 -42.83 -3.32 -3.14
N ASP A 400 -41.92 -2.34 -3.21
CA ASP A 400 -40.58 -2.48 -2.66
C ASP A 400 -40.61 -2.64 -1.14
N PHE A 401 -39.64 -3.39 -0.61
CA PHE A 401 -39.48 -3.59 0.82
C PHE A 401 -38.04 -3.98 1.16
N LEU A 402 -37.71 -3.86 2.44
CA LEU A 402 -36.51 -4.45 3.01
C LEU A 402 -36.86 -5.24 4.27
N ARG A 403 -36.56 -6.53 4.27
CA ARG A 403 -36.75 -7.40 5.44
C ARG A 403 -35.44 -7.50 6.21
N LEU A 404 -35.52 -7.18 7.50
CA LEU A 404 -34.45 -7.43 8.46
C LEU A 404 -34.73 -8.75 9.16
N GLN A 405 -33.77 -9.66 9.17
CA GLN A 405 -33.90 -10.94 9.87
C GLN A 405 -32.73 -11.16 10.82
N LEU A 406 -33.04 -11.33 12.10
CA LEU A 406 -32.06 -11.63 13.15
C LEU A 406 -32.09 -13.13 13.46
N LEU A 407 -30.91 -13.76 13.53
CA LEU A 407 -30.75 -15.15 13.94
C LEU A 407 -30.03 -15.25 15.29
N ASN A 408 -30.56 -16.10 16.16
CA ASN A 408 -29.98 -16.47 17.45
C ASN A 408 -29.47 -17.92 17.41
N SER A 409 -28.33 -18.17 18.07
CA SER A 409 -27.71 -19.49 18.19
C SER A 409 -27.38 -20.13 16.83
N VAL A 410 -26.80 -19.34 15.93
CA VAL A 410 -26.37 -19.77 14.58
C VAL A 410 -25.50 -21.03 14.66
N GLY A 411 -25.85 -22.05 13.86
CA GLY A 411 -25.21 -23.37 13.85
C GLY A 411 -25.58 -24.31 15.01
N ASN A 412 -26.42 -23.89 15.97
CA ASN A 412 -26.81 -24.72 17.11
C ASN A 412 -28.21 -24.37 17.65
N ASN A 413 -29.24 -25.08 17.16
CA ASN A 413 -30.65 -24.86 17.56
C ASN A 413 -31.14 -23.45 17.25
N GLU A 414 -30.97 -23.07 15.97
CA GLU A 414 -31.23 -21.74 15.46
C GLU A 414 -32.68 -21.30 15.65
N SER A 415 -32.85 -20.05 16.05
CA SER A 415 -34.13 -19.35 15.98
C SER A 415 -33.94 -18.03 15.25
N SER A 416 -35.01 -17.52 14.63
CA SER A 416 -34.93 -16.25 13.92
C SER A 416 -36.22 -15.47 14.06
N GLY A 417 -36.12 -14.15 13.96
CA GLY A 417 -37.28 -13.30 13.75
C GLY A 417 -37.06 -12.32 12.62
N VAL A 418 -38.18 -11.90 12.03
CA VAL A 418 -38.19 -11.03 10.85
C VAL A 418 -38.99 -9.78 11.16
N PHE A 419 -38.48 -8.64 10.70
CA PHE A 419 -39.19 -7.37 10.64
C PHE A 419 -39.16 -6.86 9.19
N THR A 420 -40.26 -6.29 8.70
CA THR A 420 -40.35 -5.77 7.33
C THR A 420 -40.49 -4.26 7.36
N ILE A 421 -39.55 -3.56 6.74
CA ILE A 421 -39.66 -2.14 6.40
C ILE A 421 -40.34 -2.07 5.03
N ASN A 422 -41.50 -1.43 4.95
CA ASN A 422 -42.19 -1.26 3.68
C ASN A 422 -41.54 -0.13 2.87
N GLY A 423 -41.62 -0.19 1.54
CA GLY A 423 -41.08 0.86 0.66
C GLY A 423 -41.67 2.25 0.93
N THR A 424 -42.86 2.36 1.52
CA THR A 424 -43.45 3.64 1.94
C THR A 424 -42.77 4.28 3.16
N GLU A 425 -41.90 3.54 3.84
CA GLU A 425 -41.13 3.99 5.00
C GLU A 425 -39.68 4.30 4.62
N LEU A 426 -39.28 4.00 3.39
CA LEU A 426 -37.96 4.27 2.84
C LEU A 426 -38.00 5.55 2.01
N GLU A 427 -36.88 6.25 1.93
CA GLU A 427 -36.71 7.43 1.09
C GLU A 427 -35.56 7.21 0.09
N SER A 428 -35.74 7.72 -1.12
CA SER A 428 -34.74 7.64 -2.18
C SER A 428 -33.69 8.73 -1.99
N GLN A 429 -32.41 8.36 -1.96
CA GLN A 429 -31.27 9.26 -1.80
C GLN A 429 -31.22 10.01 -0.46
N GLU A 430 -32.02 9.60 0.53
CA GLU A 430 -32.02 10.19 1.88
C GLU A 430 -31.86 9.09 2.94
N TRP A 431 -31.22 9.44 4.06
CA TRP A 431 -31.08 8.55 5.20
C TRP A 431 -32.36 8.50 6.02
N VAL A 432 -32.83 7.29 6.29
CA VAL A 432 -33.92 7.03 7.23
C VAL A 432 -33.39 6.12 8.35
N GLY A 433 -33.47 6.63 9.58
CA GLY A 433 -33.13 5.89 10.79
C GLY A 433 -34.32 5.12 11.33
N PHE A 434 -34.12 3.83 11.61
CA PHE A 434 -35.14 2.94 12.12
C PHE A 434 -34.77 2.45 13.52
N ASP A 435 -35.51 2.93 14.53
CA ASP A 435 -35.49 2.37 15.88
C ASP A 435 -36.54 1.25 15.99
N ILE A 436 -36.12 0.00 15.79
CA ILE A 436 -37.01 -1.15 15.68
C ILE A 436 -37.07 -1.90 17.02
N PRO A 437 -38.24 -1.99 17.68
CA PRO A 437 -38.38 -2.80 18.89
C PRO A 437 -38.01 -4.26 18.61
N LEU A 438 -37.16 -4.85 19.43
CA LEU A 438 -36.75 -6.25 19.29
C LEU A 438 -37.93 -7.22 19.47
N SER A 439 -39.03 -6.77 20.10
CA SER A 439 -40.29 -7.51 20.20
C SER A 439 -41.02 -7.66 18.87
N ASP A 440 -40.74 -6.80 17.89
CA ASP A 440 -41.45 -6.75 16.62
C ASP A 440 -40.85 -7.71 15.59
N PHE A 441 -39.67 -8.27 15.89
CA PHE A 441 -39.07 -9.37 15.13
C PHE A 441 -39.84 -10.67 15.39
N ALA A 442 -40.89 -10.90 14.60
CA ALA A 442 -41.77 -12.05 14.74
C ALA A 442 -40.99 -13.37 14.62
N GLY A 443 -40.94 -14.15 15.71
CA GLY A 443 -40.21 -15.42 15.81
C GLY A 443 -38.95 -15.38 16.67
N LEU A 444 -38.44 -14.19 17.02
CA LEU A 444 -37.22 -14.04 17.83
C LEU A 444 -37.53 -14.15 19.34
N ALA A 445 -37.61 -15.37 19.85
CA ALA A 445 -37.92 -15.62 21.26
C ALA A 445 -36.71 -15.47 22.21
N ASP A 446 -35.49 -15.66 21.69
CA ASP A 446 -34.23 -15.56 22.44
C ASP A 446 -33.26 -14.61 21.71
N ARG A 447 -32.50 -13.86 22.50
CA ARG A 447 -31.57 -12.80 22.08
C ARG A 447 -30.22 -12.91 22.80
N SER A 448 -29.96 -14.06 23.45
CA SER A 448 -28.76 -14.28 24.24
C SER A 448 -27.50 -14.53 23.42
N GLN A 449 -27.67 -14.91 22.15
CA GLN A 449 -26.60 -15.30 21.22
C GLN A 449 -26.95 -14.92 19.78
N LEU A 450 -27.33 -13.67 19.52
CA LEU A 450 -27.54 -13.18 18.16
C LEU A 450 -26.23 -13.30 17.37
N GLY A 451 -26.31 -13.86 16.17
CA GLY A 451 -25.13 -14.15 15.36
C GLY A 451 -25.18 -13.64 13.93
N LEU A 452 -26.37 -13.30 13.42
CA LEU A 452 -26.52 -12.89 12.03
C LEU A 452 -27.64 -11.87 11.91
N LEU A 453 -27.40 -10.80 11.15
CA LEU A 453 -28.40 -9.85 10.68
C LEU A 453 -28.45 -9.91 9.16
N PHE A 454 -29.60 -10.28 8.60
CA PHE A 454 -29.85 -10.25 7.17
C PHE A 454 -30.62 -9.01 6.75
N PHE A 455 -30.25 -8.47 5.59
CA PHE A 455 -31.04 -7.56 4.77
C PHE A 455 -31.55 -8.34 3.56
N ILE A 456 -32.86 -8.38 3.34
CA ILE A 456 -33.50 -9.19 2.28
C ILE A 456 -34.47 -8.31 1.51
N SER A 457 -34.20 -8.08 0.22
CA SER A 457 -35.06 -7.28 -0.67
C SER A 457 -35.84 -8.11 -1.68
N ASP A 458 -35.47 -9.38 -1.86
CA ASP A 458 -35.94 -10.23 -2.97
C ASP A 458 -35.85 -9.52 -4.34
N THR A 459 -34.78 -8.76 -4.57
CA THR A 459 -34.51 -7.98 -5.79
C THR A 459 -35.51 -6.83 -6.07
N THR A 460 -36.38 -6.49 -5.11
CA THR A 460 -37.23 -5.30 -5.25
C THR A 460 -36.43 -4.00 -5.10
N ILE A 461 -35.42 -4.02 -4.23
CA ILE A 461 -34.41 -2.98 -4.05
C ILE A 461 -33.04 -3.60 -4.29
N SER A 462 -32.23 -3.00 -5.15
CA SER A 462 -30.91 -3.47 -5.58
C SER A 462 -29.75 -2.66 -4.98
N ASN A 463 -29.96 -1.37 -4.68
CA ASN A 463 -28.88 -0.46 -4.27
C ASN A 463 -29.21 0.27 -2.96
N ILE A 464 -28.43 0.01 -1.91
CA ILE A 464 -28.58 0.68 -0.61
C ILE A 464 -27.22 1.01 0.03
N PHE A 465 -27.19 2.10 0.80
CA PHE A 465 -26.22 2.30 1.86
C PHE A 465 -26.86 1.98 3.21
N VAL A 466 -26.06 1.41 4.11
CA VAL A 466 -26.44 1.10 5.49
C VAL A 466 -25.37 1.63 6.43
N ASP A 467 -25.79 2.28 7.51
CA ASP A 467 -24.92 2.78 8.56
C ASP A 467 -25.57 2.64 9.95
N ASN A 468 -24.82 2.92 11.01
CA ASN A 468 -25.27 2.99 12.40
C ASN A 468 -26.10 1.78 12.83
N ILE A 469 -25.58 0.58 12.63
CA ILE A 469 -26.18 -0.66 13.10
C ILE A 469 -25.79 -0.89 14.56
N TYR A 470 -26.74 -0.74 15.49
CA TYR A 470 -26.47 -1.00 16.90
C TYR A 470 -27.71 -1.43 17.68
N PHE A 471 -27.52 -2.26 18.71
CA PHE A 471 -28.57 -2.57 19.68
C PHE A 471 -28.50 -1.60 20.86
N TYR A 472 -29.64 -1.15 21.37
CA TYR A 472 -29.64 -0.27 22.54
C TYR A 472 -30.76 -0.55 23.55
N GLN A 473 -30.53 -0.06 24.77
CA GLN A 473 -31.52 -0.02 25.84
C GLN A 473 -32.09 1.39 25.97
N GLU A 474 -33.41 1.50 25.90
CA GLU A 474 -34.13 2.77 26.10
C GLU A 474 -34.20 3.22 27.56
#